data_AF-M3X652-F1
#
_entry.id   AF-M3X652-F1
#
_cell.length_a   1.000
_cell.length_b   1.000
_cell.length_c   1.000
_cell.angle_alpha   90.00
_cell.angle_beta   90.00
_cell.angle_gamma   90.00
#
_symmetry.space_group_name_H-M   'P 1'
#
loop_
_entity.id
_entity.type
_entity.pdbx_description
1 polymer ?
#
loop_
_entity_poly.entity_id
_entity_poly.type
_entity_poly.pdbx_seq_one_letter_code
_entity_poly.pdbx_strand_id
1 'polypeptide(L)'
;MQKNTSTLLQTYLQHQGSPFSDPGFSAPELQLSSLPPAAVSFKTWHALDDGERLGHAQGAFLALTQHLQLVGDDQRDLNPGSPILLAQLGAARLRAQGLLGNMAAIMTALGLPIPPEEDTLGVVAFGASAFERKCRGYVVTREYGHWTDRAVRDLALLKAKYPG
;
A
#
# COMPACT_ATOMS: atom_id res chain seq x y z
N MET A 1 -12.51 -14.42 -12.88
CA MET A 1 -11.73 -14.19 -11.63
C MET A 1 -12.16 -12.86 -11.06
N GLN A 2 -12.94 -12.84 -9.98
CA GLN A 2 -13.11 -11.62 -9.18
C GLN A 2 -11.76 -11.31 -8.53
N LYS A 3 -11.16 -10.17 -8.86
CA LYS A 3 -10.01 -9.66 -8.10
C LYS A 3 -10.53 -9.42 -6.69
N ASN A 4 -9.91 -10.03 -5.68
CA ASN A 4 -10.22 -9.74 -4.28
C ASN A 4 -9.85 -8.27 -4.01
N THR A 5 -10.81 -7.38 -4.20
CA THR A 5 -10.68 -5.97 -3.84
C THR A 5 -10.66 -5.88 -2.33
N SER A 6 -9.61 -5.28 -1.76
CA SER A 6 -9.54 -5.08 -0.31
C SER A 6 -10.77 -4.30 0.17
N THR A 7 -11.26 -4.60 1.37
CA THR A 7 -12.39 -3.86 1.97
C THR A 7 -12.15 -2.36 1.97
N LEU A 8 -10.90 -1.93 2.20
CA LEU A 8 -10.52 -0.51 2.14
C LEU A 8 -10.71 0.09 0.75
N LEU A 9 -10.25 -0.58 -0.32
CA LEU A 9 -10.42 -0.08 -1.68
C LEU A 9 -11.91 0.02 -2.07
N GLN A 10 -12.71 -0.97 -1.68
CA GLN A 10 -14.15 -0.94 -1.94
C GLN A 10 -14.83 0.24 -1.22
N THR A 11 -14.57 0.41 0.08
CA THR A 11 -15.08 1.56 0.85
C THR A 11 -14.61 2.87 0.23
N TYR A 12 -13.34 2.97 -0.16
CA TYR A 12 -12.80 4.17 -0.79
C TYR A 12 -13.60 4.55 -2.04
N LEU A 13 -13.74 3.63 -3.00
CA LEU A 13 -14.45 3.86 -4.26
C LEU A 13 -15.91 4.31 -4.05
N GLN A 14 -16.62 3.70 -3.10
CA GLN A 14 -18.01 4.05 -2.78
C GLN A 14 -18.20 5.50 -2.35
N HIS A 15 -17.18 6.11 -1.73
CA HIS A 15 -17.25 7.50 -1.24
C HIS A 15 -16.67 8.53 -2.23
N GLN A 16 -16.18 8.11 -3.40
CA GLN A 16 -15.58 9.05 -4.36
C GLN A 16 -16.58 9.62 -5.39
N GLY A 17 -17.76 9.00 -5.53
CA GLY A 17 -18.74 9.32 -6.57
C GLY A 17 -18.31 8.86 -7.97
N SER A 18 -19.17 9.06 -8.98
CA SER A 18 -18.86 8.68 -10.37
C SER A 18 -17.63 9.46 -10.89
N PRO A 19 -16.72 8.81 -11.66
CA PRO A 19 -16.81 7.43 -12.15
C PRO A 19 -16.28 6.36 -11.19
N PHE A 20 -15.65 6.74 -10.07
CA PHE A 20 -15.00 5.80 -9.15
C PHE A 20 -15.99 4.85 -8.47
N SER A 21 -17.19 5.33 -8.14
CA SER A 21 -18.24 4.51 -7.51
C SER A 21 -18.98 3.61 -8.49
N ASP A 22 -18.72 3.72 -9.80
CA ASP A 22 -19.48 3.00 -10.81
C ASP A 22 -19.13 1.50 -10.79
N PRO A 23 -20.12 0.60 -10.99
CA PRO A 23 -19.86 -0.83 -10.99
C PRO A 23 -18.79 -1.24 -12.00
N GLY A 24 -17.77 -1.95 -11.54
CA GLY A 24 -16.68 -2.42 -12.40
C GLY A 24 -15.60 -1.38 -12.69
N PHE A 25 -15.64 -0.19 -12.06
CA PHE A 25 -14.56 0.79 -12.16
C PHE A 25 -13.20 0.14 -11.89
N SER A 26 -12.27 0.36 -12.81
CA SER A 26 -10.90 -0.14 -12.73
C SER A 26 -10.01 0.72 -13.63
N ALA A 27 -8.93 1.23 -13.06
CA ALA A 27 -7.89 1.98 -13.77
C ALA A 27 -6.50 1.39 -13.42
N PRO A 28 -6.11 0.23 -13.97
CA PRO A 28 -4.85 -0.45 -13.63
C PRO A 28 -3.59 0.35 -14.03
N GLU A 29 -3.70 1.20 -15.04
CA GLU A 29 -2.64 2.05 -15.57
C GLU A 29 -2.26 3.20 -14.64
N LEU A 30 -3.14 3.60 -13.71
CA LEU A 30 -2.82 4.62 -12.71
C LEU A 30 -1.77 4.10 -11.73
N GLN A 31 -0.69 4.86 -11.58
CA GLN A 31 0.45 4.56 -10.72
C GLN A 31 0.95 5.85 -10.07
N LEU A 32 1.66 5.72 -8.96
CA LEU A 32 2.39 6.81 -8.32
C LEU A 32 3.88 6.45 -8.37
N SER A 33 4.71 7.37 -8.86
CA SER A 33 6.15 7.15 -8.94
C SER A 33 6.79 6.88 -7.57
N SER A 34 6.23 7.45 -6.50
CA SER A 34 6.66 7.28 -5.12
C SER A 34 6.14 6.01 -4.44
N LEU A 35 5.24 5.25 -5.08
CA LEU A 35 4.68 4.03 -4.51
C LEU A 35 4.85 2.87 -5.51
N PRO A 36 5.85 2.01 -5.33
CA PRO A 36 6.12 0.94 -6.27
C PRO A 36 4.94 -0.05 -6.33
N PRO A 37 4.61 -0.59 -7.52
CA PRO A 37 3.54 -1.56 -7.67
C PRO A 37 3.92 -2.89 -7.01
N ALA A 38 2.98 -3.52 -6.31
CA ALA A 38 3.22 -4.83 -5.70
C ALA A 38 3.32 -5.96 -6.73
N ALA A 39 2.61 -5.80 -7.85
CA ALA A 39 2.52 -6.79 -8.91
C ALA A 39 3.84 -6.87 -9.69
N VAL A 40 4.40 -8.06 -9.76
CA VAL A 40 5.58 -8.41 -10.55
C VAL A 40 5.32 -9.72 -11.29
N SER A 41 6.04 -9.96 -12.39
CA SER A 41 5.92 -11.24 -13.10
C SER A 41 6.35 -12.41 -12.20
N PHE A 42 5.78 -13.60 -12.44
CA PHE A 42 6.19 -14.81 -11.69
C PHE A 42 7.70 -15.05 -11.81
N LYS A 43 8.27 -14.89 -13.01
CA LYS A 43 9.72 -15.05 -13.23
C LYS A 43 10.54 -14.06 -12.40
N THR A 44 10.13 -12.79 -12.37
CA THR A 44 10.77 -11.76 -11.55
C THR A 44 10.68 -12.11 -10.08
N TRP A 45 9.48 -12.41 -9.59
CA TRP A 45 9.25 -12.76 -8.19
C TRP A 45 10.05 -13.99 -7.76
N HIS A 46 10.07 -15.04 -8.58
CA HIS A 46 10.78 -16.29 -8.27
C HIS A 46 12.31 -16.10 -8.25
N ALA A 47 12.84 -15.12 -8.98
CA ALA A 47 14.28 -14.82 -8.97
C ALA A 47 14.73 -14.06 -7.72
N LEU A 48 13.80 -13.47 -6.95
CA LEU A 48 14.15 -12.70 -5.77
C LEU A 48 14.57 -13.60 -4.61
N ASP A 49 15.67 -13.24 -3.96
CA ASP A 49 16.06 -13.81 -2.68
C ASP A 49 15.26 -13.25 -1.50
N ASP A 50 15.48 -13.79 -0.30
CA ASP A 50 14.75 -13.40 0.90
C ASP A 50 15.02 -11.95 1.30
N GLY A 51 16.25 -11.48 1.12
CA GLY A 51 16.65 -10.11 1.42
C GLY A 51 16.00 -9.12 0.47
N GLU A 52 15.96 -9.44 -0.82
CA GLU A 52 15.28 -8.63 -1.83
C GLU A 52 13.77 -8.58 -1.60
N ARG A 53 13.14 -9.71 -1.26
CA ARG A 53 11.70 -9.76 -0.94
C ARG A 53 11.38 -8.90 0.28
N LEU A 54 12.15 -9.05 1.36
CA LEU A 54 11.97 -8.27 2.58
C LEU A 54 12.25 -6.79 2.35
N GLY A 55 13.33 -6.44 1.65
CA GLY A 55 13.69 -5.06 1.33
C GLY A 55 12.62 -4.35 0.47
N HIS A 56 12.12 -5.02 -0.57
CA HIS A 56 11.03 -4.48 -1.38
C HIS A 56 9.76 -4.25 -0.56
N ALA A 57 9.39 -5.20 0.30
CA ALA A 57 8.22 -5.08 1.15
C ALA A 57 8.39 -3.97 2.20
N GLN A 58 9.56 -3.88 2.84
CA GLN A 58 9.91 -2.83 3.81
C GLN A 58 9.76 -1.44 3.16
N GLY A 59 10.37 -1.21 1.99
CA GLY A 59 10.27 0.07 1.30
C GLY A 59 8.83 0.41 0.89
N ALA A 60 8.06 -0.60 0.44
CA ALA A 60 6.67 -0.41 0.10
C ALA A 60 5.80 -0.04 1.31
N PHE A 61 5.98 -0.69 2.47
CA PHE A 61 5.20 -0.37 3.67
C PHE A 61 5.61 0.97 4.32
N LEU A 62 6.86 1.39 4.15
CA LEU A 62 7.28 2.76 4.47
C LEU A 62 6.51 3.78 3.62
N ALA A 63 6.54 3.62 2.29
CA ALA A 63 5.83 4.50 1.37
C ALA A 63 4.31 4.50 1.63
N LEU A 64 3.71 3.32 1.82
CA LEU A 64 2.28 3.19 2.14
C LEU A 64 1.90 3.91 3.43
N THR A 65 2.74 3.90 4.46
CA THR A 65 2.46 4.59 5.74
C THR A 65 2.34 6.10 5.55
N GLN A 66 3.21 6.67 4.72
CA GLN A 66 3.20 8.10 4.39
C GLN A 66 2.03 8.43 3.45
N HIS A 67 1.82 7.64 2.40
CA HIS A 67 0.72 7.82 1.45
C HIS A 67 -0.67 7.66 2.07
N LEU A 68 -0.86 6.71 2.99
CA LEU A 68 -2.14 6.51 3.68
C LEU A 68 -2.48 7.69 4.61
N GLN A 69 -1.47 8.36 5.18
CA GLN A 69 -1.69 9.61 5.91
C GLN A 69 -2.18 10.71 4.98
N LEU A 70 -1.47 10.95 3.88
CA LEU A 70 -1.82 11.98 2.91
C LEU A 70 -3.23 11.75 2.35
N VAL A 71 -3.58 10.50 2.02
CA VAL A 71 -4.93 10.14 1.57
C VAL A 71 -5.96 10.34 2.69
N GLY A 72 -5.61 10.05 3.94
CA GLY A 72 -6.46 10.36 5.09
C GLY A 72 -6.74 11.87 5.20
N ASP A 73 -5.72 12.69 5.06
CA ASP A 73 -5.83 14.16 5.06
C ASP A 73 -6.69 14.62 3.87
N ASP A 74 -6.48 14.04 2.67
CA ASP A 74 -7.30 14.29 1.49
C ASP A 74 -8.78 14.01 1.70
N GLN A 75 -9.09 12.89 2.34
CA GLN A 75 -10.47 12.48 2.53
C GLN A 75 -11.17 13.25 3.64
N ARG A 76 -10.44 13.88 4.59
CA ARG A 76 -11.06 14.82 5.54
C ARG A 76 -11.60 16.05 4.84
N ASP A 77 -10.89 16.55 3.83
CA ASP A 77 -11.33 17.70 3.04
C ASP A 77 -12.42 17.32 2.04
N LEU A 78 -12.21 16.22 1.30
CA LEU A 78 -13.10 15.82 0.20
C LEU A 78 -14.40 15.18 0.68
N ASN A 79 -14.33 14.42 1.78
CA ASN A 79 -15.41 13.58 2.29
C ASN A 79 -15.54 13.71 3.82
N PRO A 80 -15.76 14.93 4.36
CA PRO A 80 -15.80 15.15 5.82
C PRO A 80 -16.89 14.35 6.55
N GLY A 81 -17.96 13.95 5.85
CA GLY A 81 -19.07 13.17 6.38
C GLY A 81 -18.86 11.64 6.37
N SER A 82 -17.66 11.15 6.09
CA SER A 82 -17.38 9.72 5.85
C SER A 82 -16.50 9.09 6.94
N PRO A 83 -16.97 8.99 8.20
CA PRO A 83 -16.15 8.54 9.34
C PRO A 83 -15.64 7.11 9.19
N ILE A 84 -16.41 6.24 8.52
CA ILE A 84 -16.01 4.86 8.25
C ILE A 84 -14.78 4.80 7.37
N LEU A 85 -14.74 5.62 6.30
CA LEU A 85 -13.59 5.69 5.40
C LEU A 85 -12.34 6.20 6.13
N LEU A 86 -12.49 7.28 6.90
CA LEU A 86 -11.39 7.88 7.66
C LEU A 86 -10.83 6.90 8.70
N ALA A 87 -11.68 6.17 9.40
CA ALA A 87 -11.27 5.14 10.36
C ALA A 87 -10.54 3.98 9.67
N GLN A 88 -11.02 3.52 8.50
CA GLN A 88 -10.36 2.45 7.75
C GLN A 88 -8.99 2.86 7.19
N LEU A 89 -8.85 4.10 6.70
CA LEU A 89 -7.55 4.65 6.26
C LEU A 89 -6.56 4.75 7.43
N GLY A 90 -7.00 5.26 8.59
CA GLY A 90 -6.18 5.31 9.79
C GLY A 90 -5.74 3.91 10.27
N ALA A 91 -6.67 2.96 10.30
CA ALA A 91 -6.35 1.58 10.68
C ALA A 91 -5.39 0.91 9.66
N ALA A 92 -5.54 1.18 8.37
CA ALA A 92 -4.63 0.69 7.34
C ALA A 92 -3.22 1.25 7.51
N ARG A 93 -3.09 2.56 7.82
CA ARG A 93 -1.80 3.20 8.12
C ARG A 93 -1.12 2.54 9.32
N LEU A 94 -1.84 2.35 10.43
CA LEU A 94 -1.28 1.70 11.62
C LEU A 94 -0.84 0.25 11.33
N ARG A 95 -1.62 -0.49 10.53
CA ARG A 95 -1.23 -1.83 10.09
C ARG A 95 0.01 -1.83 9.20
N ALA A 96 0.11 -0.89 8.27
CA ALA A 96 1.30 -0.73 7.42
C ALA A 96 2.55 -0.44 8.27
N GLN A 97 2.44 0.46 9.25
CA GLN A 97 3.51 0.77 10.18
C GLN A 97 3.92 -0.44 11.04
N GLY A 98 2.95 -1.23 11.53
CA GLY A 98 3.25 -2.46 12.26
C GLY A 98 3.97 -3.51 11.41
N LEU A 99 3.55 -3.68 10.14
CA LEU A 99 4.22 -4.58 9.20
C LEU A 99 5.64 -4.12 8.86
N LEU A 100 5.84 -2.82 8.69
CA LEU A 100 7.17 -2.22 8.50
C LEU A 100 8.11 -2.58 9.65
N GLY A 101 7.66 -2.39 10.91
CA GLY A 101 8.44 -2.74 12.09
C GLY A 101 8.74 -4.24 12.20
N ASN A 102 7.75 -5.09 11.89
CA ASN A 102 7.95 -6.55 11.86
C ASN A 102 8.98 -6.97 10.81
N MET A 103 8.97 -6.36 9.63
CA MET A 103 9.96 -6.62 8.58
C MET A 103 11.36 -6.19 9.02
N ALA A 104 11.50 -5.01 9.62
CA ALA A 104 12.78 -4.56 10.16
C ALA A 104 13.34 -5.53 11.23
N ALA A 105 12.47 -6.06 12.10
CA ALA A 105 12.85 -7.05 13.10
C ALA A 105 13.31 -8.38 12.47
N ILE A 106 12.59 -8.87 11.46
CA ILE A 106 12.97 -10.08 10.71
C ILE A 106 14.30 -9.88 9.98
N MET A 107 14.46 -8.74 9.29
CA MET A 107 15.71 -8.40 8.60
C MET A 107 16.89 -8.36 9.57
N THR A 108 16.71 -7.74 10.74
CA THR A 108 17.71 -7.75 11.81
C THR A 108 18.07 -9.17 12.26
N ALA A 109 17.07 -10.02 12.49
CA ALA A 109 17.29 -11.40 12.93
C ALA A 109 18.04 -12.25 11.89
N LEU A 110 17.88 -11.93 10.61
CA LEU A 110 18.58 -12.59 9.49
C LEU A 110 19.93 -11.94 9.15
N GLY A 111 20.35 -10.89 9.87
CA GLY A 111 21.59 -10.15 9.57
C GLY A 111 21.53 -9.35 8.27
N LEU A 112 20.34 -9.02 7.80
CA LEU A 112 20.12 -8.24 6.58
C LEU A 112 20.15 -6.74 6.87
N PRO A 113 20.70 -5.91 5.96
CA PRO A 113 20.70 -4.46 6.12
C PRO A 113 19.27 -3.91 6.03
N ILE A 114 18.90 -3.01 6.94
CA ILE A 114 17.62 -2.28 6.88
C ILE A 114 17.83 -1.05 5.99
N PRO A 115 17.02 -0.87 4.92
CA PRO A 115 17.04 0.35 4.13
C PRO A 115 16.72 1.59 4.99
N PRO A 116 17.36 2.75 4.73
CA PRO A 116 17.08 3.96 5.49
C PRO A 116 15.61 4.40 5.32
N GLU A 117 15.05 5.01 6.37
CA GLU A 117 13.73 5.65 6.27
C GLU A 117 13.86 6.96 5.50
N GLU A 118 13.36 6.97 4.26
CA GLU A 118 13.33 8.15 3.40
C GLU A 118 11.91 8.73 3.30
N ASP A 119 11.82 10.05 3.09
CA ASP A 119 10.57 10.69 2.70
C ASP A 119 10.25 10.32 1.24
N THR A 120 9.23 9.49 1.07
CA THR A 120 8.83 8.95 -0.23
C THR A 120 7.88 9.87 -0.96
N LEU A 121 7.20 10.81 -0.28
CA LEU A 121 6.11 11.59 -0.88
C LEU A 121 6.59 12.64 -1.89
N GLY A 122 7.83 13.09 -1.78
CA GLY A 122 8.38 14.15 -2.62
C GLY A 122 7.56 15.46 -2.58
N VAL A 123 7.68 16.30 -3.61
CA VAL A 123 7.00 17.62 -3.70
C VAL A 123 5.51 17.53 -4.09
N VAL A 124 5.00 16.34 -4.38
CA VAL A 124 3.68 16.08 -5.02
C VAL A 124 2.48 16.50 -4.15
N ALA A 125 2.71 16.85 -2.87
CA ALA A 125 1.64 17.17 -1.92
C ALA A 125 0.94 18.53 -2.17
N PHE A 126 1.58 19.50 -2.82
CA PHE A 126 1.02 20.87 -2.94
C PHE A 126 0.32 21.11 -4.28
N GLY A 127 -0.94 21.56 -4.24
CA GLY A 127 -1.68 22.05 -5.41
C GLY A 127 -2.50 21.01 -6.19
N ALA A 128 -2.58 19.76 -5.72
CA ALA A 128 -3.36 18.72 -6.39
C ALA A 128 -4.87 19.05 -6.40
N SER A 129 -5.48 18.94 -7.57
CA SER A 129 -6.93 19.05 -7.77
C SER A 129 -7.69 17.94 -7.03
N ALA A 130 -9.00 18.16 -6.79
CA ALA A 130 -9.84 17.14 -6.16
C ALA A 130 -9.81 15.80 -6.93
N PHE A 131 -9.73 15.83 -8.26
CA PHE A 131 -9.63 14.62 -9.08
C PHE A 131 -8.30 13.89 -8.86
N GLU A 132 -7.17 14.61 -8.86
CA GLU A 132 -5.85 14.01 -8.61
C GLU A 132 -5.74 13.40 -7.20
N ARG A 133 -6.31 14.07 -6.19
CA ARG A 133 -6.42 13.55 -4.82
C ARG A 133 -7.23 12.25 -4.79
N LYS A 134 -8.35 12.19 -5.54
CA LYS A 134 -9.17 10.96 -5.69
C LYS A 134 -8.40 9.83 -6.37
N CYS A 135 -7.70 10.11 -7.46
CA CYS A 135 -6.85 9.15 -8.17
C CYS A 135 -5.73 8.61 -7.26
N ARG A 136 -5.06 9.49 -6.51
CA ARG A 136 -4.03 9.11 -5.54
C ARG A 136 -4.58 8.12 -4.52
N GLY A 137 -5.69 8.42 -3.86
CA GLY A 137 -6.23 7.51 -2.86
C GLY A 137 -6.73 6.18 -3.45
N TYR A 138 -7.18 6.17 -4.70
CA TYR A 138 -7.48 4.93 -5.41
C TYR A 138 -6.23 4.06 -5.59
N VAL A 139 -5.13 4.64 -6.11
CA VAL A 139 -3.86 3.91 -6.29
C VAL A 139 -3.34 3.40 -4.94
N VAL A 140 -3.33 4.24 -3.91
CA VAL A 140 -2.81 3.88 -2.58
C VAL A 140 -3.61 2.75 -1.94
N THR A 141 -4.94 2.81 -1.96
CA THR A 141 -5.78 1.76 -1.36
C THR A 141 -5.73 0.44 -2.14
N ARG A 142 -5.53 0.51 -3.46
CA ARG A 142 -5.28 -0.65 -4.32
C ARG A 142 -3.93 -1.30 -4.00
N GLU A 143 -2.85 -0.53 -4.04
CA GLU A 143 -1.50 -1.06 -3.80
C GLU A 143 -1.34 -1.54 -2.35
N TYR A 144 -1.99 -0.90 -1.36
CA TYR A 144 -2.05 -1.42 0.00
C TYR A 144 -2.59 -2.85 0.06
N GLY A 145 -3.69 -3.12 -0.65
CA GLY A 145 -4.25 -4.48 -0.76
C GLY A 145 -3.25 -5.45 -1.40
N HIS A 146 -2.68 -5.08 -2.55
CA HIS A 146 -1.76 -5.95 -3.27
C HIS A 146 -0.46 -6.24 -2.50
N TRP A 147 0.12 -5.24 -1.83
CA TRP A 147 1.30 -5.41 -1.00
C TRP A 147 1.02 -6.26 0.23
N THR A 148 -0.15 -6.13 0.84
CA THR A 148 -0.57 -7.00 1.95
C THR A 148 -0.65 -8.45 1.50
N ASP A 149 -1.31 -8.72 0.36
CA ASP A 149 -1.41 -10.07 -0.20
C ASP A 149 -0.04 -10.65 -0.56
N ARG A 150 0.86 -9.83 -1.11
CA ARG A 150 2.23 -10.24 -1.44
C ARG A 150 3.03 -10.54 -0.18
N ALA A 151 2.97 -9.68 0.84
CA ALA A 151 3.66 -9.88 2.10
C ALA A 151 3.22 -11.17 2.81
N VAL A 152 1.93 -11.50 2.80
CA VAL A 152 1.43 -12.77 3.34
C VAL A 152 2.09 -13.97 2.65
N ARG A 153 2.19 -13.94 1.31
CA ARG A 153 2.86 -15.01 0.54
C ARG A 153 4.35 -15.08 0.83
N ASP A 154 5.04 -13.94 0.80
CA ASP A 154 6.49 -13.88 0.98
C ASP A 154 6.90 -14.28 2.42
N LEU A 155 6.17 -13.84 3.44
CA LEU A 155 6.41 -14.23 4.84
C LEU A 155 6.08 -15.70 5.10
N ALA A 156 5.09 -16.28 4.42
CA ALA A 156 4.80 -17.71 4.53
C ALA A 156 5.95 -18.57 3.97
N LEU A 157 6.57 -18.16 2.86
CA LEU A 157 7.77 -18.81 2.32
C LEU A 157 8.95 -18.69 3.29
N LEU A 158 9.17 -17.50 3.84
CA LEU A 158 10.24 -17.26 4.79
C LEU A 158 10.07 -18.13 6.04
N LYS A 159 8.86 -18.19 6.61
CA LYS A 159 8.53 -19.04 7.75
C LYS A 159 8.76 -20.52 7.47
N ALA A 160 8.46 -20.99 6.25
CA ALA A 160 8.69 -22.39 5.88
C ALA A 160 10.18 -22.72 5.75
N LYS A 161 11.00 -21.75 5.32
CA LYS A 161 12.46 -21.90 5.16
C LYS A 161 13.23 -21.79 6.46
N TYR A 162 12.76 -20.92 7.37
CA TYR A 162 13.36 -20.67 8.68
C TYR A 162 12.39 -21.10 9.80
N PRO A 163 12.13 -22.42 9.96
CA PRO A 163 11.40 -22.89 11.14
C PRO A 163 12.25 -22.61 12.37
N GLY A 164 11.70 -21.83 13.30
CA GLY A 164 12.36 -21.50 14.57
C GLY A 164 12.63 -22.71 15.44
#